data_AF-A0A934BNM9-F1
#
_entry.id   AF-A0A934BNM9-F1
#
_cell.length_a   1.000
_cell.length_b   1.000
_cell.length_c   1.000
_cell.angle_alpha   90.00
_cell.angle_beta   90.00
_cell.angle_gamma   90.00
#
_symmetry.space_group_name_H-M   'P 1'
#
loop_
_entity.id
_entity.type
_entity.pdbx_description
1 polymer ?
#
loop_
_entity_poly.entity_id
_entity_poly.type
_entity_poly.pdbx_seq_one_letter_code
_entity_poly.pdbx_strand_id
1 'polypeptide(L)'
;MQGALSPQEFLTAYAQKNGIDRFKKEVNLLNGIRYETAKVFYNEGIFDKTLEQIEKILNADDSFIPAYILKGNVLYKKGNVSSAVKVWERAYRRYRNIALFLQIEGLYIKESLPYRIIRLYKRTINFHPDDRNLMTFLARLYLKLEMIDEAIKELEMLLKEDEGTKYQYLLLAESYARRGRFEESAKSYKNALDASHFTPVFTCRICKFATGEWLDRCPNCRLWNTMDAEGL
;
A
#
# COMPACT_ATOMS: atom_id res chain seq x y z
N MET A 1 37.91 14.57 3.23
CA MET A 1 38.00 13.25 3.90
C MET A 1 36.73 12.48 3.56
N GLN A 2 36.80 11.52 2.63
CA GLN A 2 35.69 10.60 2.39
C GLN A 2 35.63 9.64 3.58
N GLY A 3 34.55 9.68 4.36
CA GLY A 3 34.35 8.78 5.49
C GLY A 3 34.33 7.34 5.00
N ALA A 4 35.06 6.46 5.69
CA ALA A 4 35.06 5.03 5.37
C ALA A 4 33.62 4.50 5.48
N LEU A 5 33.16 3.85 4.41
CA LEU A 5 31.88 3.13 4.43
C LEU A 5 31.92 2.11 5.56
N SER A 6 30.87 2.05 6.36
CA SER A 6 30.67 0.95 7.28
C SER A 6 30.70 -0.39 6.52
N PRO A 7 31.04 -1.51 7.16
CA PRO A 7 31.05 -2.82 6.51
C PRO A 7 29.73 -3.13 5.78
N GLN A 8 28.62 -2.60 6.27
CA GLN A 8 27.30 -2.78 5.69
C GLN A 8 27.03 -1.88 4.49
N GLU A 9 27.50 -0.63 4.50
CA GLU A 9 27.44 0.25 3.34
C GLU A 9 28.33 -0.27 2.22
N PHE A 10 29.49 -0.83 2.56
CA PHE A 10 30.37 -1.52 1.62
C PHE A 10 29.68 -2.74 1.00
N LEU A 11 29.08 -3.61 1.81
CA LEU A 11 28.37 -4.80 1.32
C LEU A 11 27.17 -4.44 0.44
N THR A 12 26.38 -3.42 0.81
CA THR A 12 25.24 -2.96 0.01
C THR A 12 25.71 -2.40 -1.34
N ALA A 13 26.71 -1.52 -1.34
CA ALA A 13 27.27 -0.94 -2.55
C ALA A 13 27.93 -2.00 -3.46
N TYR A 14 28.63 -2.97 -2.87
CA TYR A 14 29.26 -4.07 -3.58
C TYR A 14 28.22 -5.03 -4.20
N ALA A 15 27.14 -5.34 -3.48
CA ALA A 15 26.06 -6.19 -3.95
C ALA A 15 25.29 -5.56 -5.13
N GLN A 16 25.00 -4.26 -5.04
CA GLN A 16 24.36 -3.50 -6.12
C GLN A 16 25.25 -3.46 -7.36
N LYS A 17 26.56 -3.25 -7.20
CA LYS A 17 27.51 -3.16 -8.31
C LYS A 17 27.76 -4.50 -9.02
N ASN A 18 27.75 -5.62 -8.30
CA ASN A 18 28.14 -6.92 -8.84
C ASN A 18 26.97 -7.89 -9.11
N GLY A 19 25.72 -7.48 -8.85
CA GLY A 19 24.54 -8.27 -9.21
C GLY A 19 24.41 -9.62 -8.49
N ILE A 20 25.02 -9.76 -7.31
CA ILE A 20 25.13 -11.05 -6.61
C ILE A 20 23.86 -11.31 -5.78
N ASP A 21 23.05 -12.30 -6.20
CA ASP A 21 21.76 -12.67 -5.57
C ASP A 21 21.87 -13.00 -4.07
N ARG A 22 22.99 -13.62 -3.65
CA ARG A 22 23.25 -13.94 -2.24
C ARG A 22 23.23 -12.70 -1.34
N PHE A 23 23.88 -11.62 -1.77
CA PHE A 23 23.94 -10.40 -0.96
C PHE A 23 22.60 -9.67 -0.94
N LYS A 24 21.78 -9.74 -1.99
CA LYS A 24 20.41 -9.20 -1.97
C LYS A 24 19.56 -9.86 -0.89
N LYS A 25 19.67 -11.18 -0.72
CA LYS A 25 18.97 -11.93 0.34
C LYS A 25 19.45 -11.53 1.74
N GLU A 26 20.76 -11.39 1.93
CA GLU A 26 21.35 -10.96 3.20
C GLU A 26 20.94 -9.53 3.58
N VAL A 27 20.97 -8.59 2.63
CA VAL A 27 20.50 -7.20 2.83
C VAL A 27 19.01 -7.17 3.17
N ASN A 28 18.18 -7.92 2.44
CA ASN A 28 16.74 -8.00 2.72
C ASN A 28 16.44 -8.57 4.11
N LEU A 29 17.17 -9.62 4.52
CA LEU A 29 17.04 -10.19 5.85
C LEU A 29 17.43 -9.18 6.93
N LEU A 30 18.55 -8.48 6.74
CA LEU A 30 19.02 -7.48 7.68
C LEU A 30 18.05 -6.29 7.79
N ASN A 31 17.49 -5.81 6.68
CA ASN A 31 16.46 -4.78 6.68
C ASN A 31 15.20 -5.26 7.40
N GLY A 32 14.80 -6.52 7.21
CA GLY A 32 13.71 -7.14 7.96
C GLY A 32 13.95 -7.15 9.47
N ILE A 33 15.13 -7.59 9.92
CA ILE A 33 15.50 -7.59 11.35
C ILE A 33 15.51 -6.18 11.93
N ARG A 34 16.06 -5.21 11.20
CA ARG A 34 16.05 -3.79 11.59
C ARG A 34 14.63 -3.27 11.72
N TYR A 35 13.75 -3.66 10.81
CA TYR A 35 12.35 -3.26 10.82
C TYR A 35 11.59 -3.86 12.00
N GLU A 36 11.78 -5.14 12.31
CA GLU A 36 11.18 -5.74 13.51
C GLU A 36 11.71 -5.08 14.80
N THR A 37 13.01 -4.76 14.83
CA THR A 37 13.61 -3.99 15.94
C THR A 37 12.98 -2.61 16.07
N ALA A 38 12.76 -1.91 14.95
CA ALA A 38 12.10 -0.61 14.91
C ALA A 38 10.64 -0.71 15.41
N LYS A 39 9.92 -1.79 15.10
CA LYS A 39 8.56 -2.03 15.61
C LYS A 39 8.54 -2.21 17.12
N VAL A 40 9.51 -2.92 17.69
CA VAL A 40 9.66 -3.05 19.16
C VAL A 40 9.86 -1.68 19.79
N PHE A 41 10.85 -0.90 19.32
CA PHE A 41 11.07 0.46 19.84
C PHE A 41 9.87 1.38 19.67
N TYR A 42 9.13 1.26 18.56
CA TYR A 42 7.92 2.02 18.32
C TYR A 42 6.83 1.69 19.37
N ASN A 43 6.63 0.41 19.65
CA ASN A 43 5.64 -0.06 20.64
C ASN A 43 6.02 0.37 22.06
N GLU A 44 7.31 0.48 22.37
CA GLU A 44 7.83 1.01 23.62
C GLU A 44 7.80 2.56 23.70
N GLY A 45 7.42 3.25 22.61
CA GLY A 45 7.42 4.71 22.54
C GLY A 45 8.80 5.33 22.34
N ILE A 46 9.84 4.53 22.11
CA ILE A 46 11.22 4.98 21.89
C ILE A 46 11.39 5.41 20.42
N PHE A 47 10.78 6.54 20.09
CA PHE A 47 10.65 6.99 18.71
C PHE A 47 11.97 7.37 18.03
N ASP A 48 12.97 7.85 18.78
CA ASP A 48 14.23 8.27 18.17
C ASP A 48 15.05 7.05 17.71
N LYS A 49 15.10 5.97 18.51
CA LYS A 49 15.68 4.69 18.08
C LYS A 49 14.89 4.05 16.94
N THR A 50 13.57 4.23 16.92
CA THR A 50 12.74 3.79 15.79
C THR A 50 13.17 4.47 14.49
N LEU A 51 13.34 5.79 14.52
CA LEU A 51 13.75 6.58 13.36
C LEU A 51 15.18 6.26 12.91
N GLU A 52 16.10 6.01 13.84
CA GLU A 52 17.47 5.57 13.53
C GLU A 52 17.49 4.25 12.75
N GLN A 53 16.69 3.25 13.17
CA GLN A 53 16.59 1.99 12.43
C GLN A 53 15.94 2.18 11.06
N ILE A 54 14.89 2.99 10.98
CA ILE A 54 14.22 3.34 9.71
C ILE A 54 15.22 4.00 8.75
N GLU A 55 16.04 4.92 9.21
CA GLU A 55 17.04 5.60 8.37
C GLU A 55 18.06 4.61 7.81
N LYS A 56 18.54 3.67 8.65
CA LYS A 56 19.45 2.61 8.19
C LYS A 56 18.80 1.69 7.16
N ILE A 57 17.51 1.38 7.29
CA ILE A 57 16.76 0.61 6.29
C ILE A 57 16.67 1.39 4.98
N LEU A 58 16.22 2.64 5.03
CA LEU A 58 15.97 3.46 3.85
C LEU A 58 17.27 3.87 3.12
N ASN A 59 18.40 3.93 3.82
CA ASN A 59 19.71 4.12 3.20
C ASN A 59 20.18 2.88 2.43
N ALA A 60 19.79 1.68 2.88
CA ALA A 60 20.17 0.42 2.24
C ALA A 60 19.19 0.01 1.11
N ASP A 61 17.89 0.21 1.35
CA ASP A 61 16.80 -0.05 0.42
C ASP A 61 15.73 1.03 0.61
N ASP A 62 15.78 2.04 -0.25
CA ASP A 62 14.80 3.11 -0.22
C ASP A 62 13.43 2.68 -0.73
N SER A 63 13.27 1.48 -1.30
CA SER A 63 11.98 0.92 -1.73
C SER A 63 11.26 0.12 -0.64
N PHE A 64 11.79 0.10 0.58
CA PHE A 64 11.21 -0.62 1.72
C PHE A 64 9.95 0.09 2.26
N ILE A 65 8.79 -0.18 1.63
CA ILE A 65 7.50 0.44 1.93
C ILE A 65 7.14 0.41 3.44
N PRO A 66 7.32 -0.71 4.17
CA PRO A 66 6.98 -0.73 5.59
C PRO A 66 7.73 0.31 6.44
N ALA A 67 8.95 0.72 6.04
CA ALA A 67 9.73 1.71 6.78
C ALA A 67 9.12 3.11 6.65
N TYR A 68 8.58 3.49 5.50
CA TYR A 68 7.84 4.76 5.35
C TYR A 68 6.54 4.76 6.13
N ILE A 69 5.83 3.62 6.15
CA ILE A 69 4.62 3.45 6.97
C ILE A 69 4.96 3.69 8.44
N LEU A 70 5.95 3.00 8.97
CA LEU A 70 6.38 3.15 10.36
C LEU A 70 6.90 4.56 10.66
N LYS A 71 7.60 5.21 9.73
CA LYS A 71 8.07 6.60 9.87
C LYS A 71 6.91 7.57 10.05
N GLY A 72 5.87 7.45 9.21
CA GLY A 72 4.67 8.28 9.38
C GLY A 72 3.91 7.95 10.66
N ASN A 73 3.87 6.67 11.08
CA ASN A 73 3.26 6.27 12.35
C ASN A 73 3.96 6.91 13.56
N VAL A 74 5.29 7.01 13.53
CA VAL A 74 6.06 7.75 14.54
C VAL A 74 5.66 9.23 14.56
N LEU A 75 5.60 9.88 13.40
CA LEU A 75 5.22 11.29 13.29
C LEU A 75 3.80 11.55 13.79
N TYR A 76 2.86 10.66 13.47
CA TYR A 76 1.49 10.72 13.95
C TYR A 76 1.43 10.59 15.48
N LYS A 77 2.16 9.63 16.07
CA LYS A 77 2.24 9.46 17.53
C LYS A 77 2.89 10.66 18.25
N LYS A 78 3.82 11.34 17.59
CA LYS A 78 4.39 12.63 18.07
C LYS A 78 3.43 13.82 17.88
N GLY A 79 2.18 13.61 17.42
CA GLY A 79 1.18 14.65 17.20
C GLY A 79 1.33 15.42 15.87
N ASN A 80 2.31 15.05 15.04
CA ASN A 80 2.60 15.76 13.80
C ASN A 80 1.89 15.11 12.60
N VAL A 81 0.56 15.24 12.59
CA VAL A 81 -0.34 14.66 11.57
C VAL A 81 0.05 15.09 10.15
N SER A 82 0.32 16.39 9.95
CA SER A 82 0.68 16.93 8.63
C SER A 82 1.96 16.29 8.08
N SER A 83 2.96 16.09 8.93
CA SER A 83 4.22 15.46 8.50
C SER A 83 4.07 13.96 8.25
N ALA A 84 3.23 13.26 9.02
CA ALA A 84 2.91 11.85 8.76
C ALA A 84 2.31 11.67 7.36
N VAL A 85 1.27 12.46 7.03
CA VAL A 85 0.64 12.44 5.71
C VAL A 85 1.64 12.77 4.61
N LYS A 86 2.50 13.79 4.79
CA LYS A 86 3.53 14.14 3.80
C LYS A 86 4.53 13.01 3.55
N VAL A 87 4.92 12.26 4.58
CA VAL A 87 5.83 11.12 4.42
C VAL A 87 5.19 10.03 3.57
N TRP A 88 3.96 9.64 3.89
CA TRP A 88 3.24 8.61 3.14
C TRP A 88 2.91 9.05 1.71
N GLU A 89 2.45 10.30 1.51
CA GLU A 89 2.13 10.83 0.18
C GLU A 89 3.37 10.91 -0.72
N ARG A 90 4.51 11.36 -0.18
CA ARG A 90 5.77 11.41 -0.94
C ARG A 90 6.25 10.02 -1.34
N ALA A 91 6.18 9.06 -0.41
CA ALA A 91 6.54 7.68 -0.71
C ALA A 91 5.59 7.09 -1.76
N TYR A 92 4.28 7.37 -1.68
CA TYR A 92 3.31 6.90 -2.65
C TYR A 92 3.61 7.45 -4.04
N ARG A 93 3.88 8.75 -4.17
CA ARG A 93 4.24 9.36 -5.47
C ARG A 93 5.48 8.71 -6.11
N ARG A 94 6.39 8.16 -5.31
CA ARG A 94 7.61 7.52 -5.83
C ARG A 94 7.40 6.05 -6.17
N TYR A 95 6.75 5.30 -5.30
CA TYR A 95 6.67 3.83 -5.41
C TYR A 95 5.32 3.30 -5.87
N ARG A 96 4.29 4.16 -5.93
CA ARG A 96 2.91 3.82 -6.31
C ARG A 96 2.33 2.62 -5.55
N ASN A 97 2.77 2.41 -4.31
CA ASN A 97 2.28 1.34 -3.46
C ASN A 97 1.09 1.83 -2.62
N ILE A 98 -0.10 1.28 -2.89
CA ILE A 98 -1.36 1.71 -2.28
C ILE A 98 -1.39 1.58 -0.75
N ALA A 99 -0.55 0.73 -0.14
CA ALA A 99 -0.51 0.58 1.32
C ALA A 99 -0.18 1.90 2.03
N LEU A 100 0.60 2.77 1.39
CA LEU A 100 0.90 4.11 1.89
C LEU A 100 -0.35 5.00 1.89
N PHE A 101 -1.16 4.89 0.85
CA PHE A 101 -2.41 5.62 0.74
C PHE A 101 -3.44 5.14 1.76
N LEU A 102 -3.47 3.82 2.03
CA LEU A 102 -4.31 3.23 3.08
C LEU A 102 -3.98 3.74 4.48
N GLN A 103 -2.72 4.10 4.77
CA GLN A 103 -2.38 4.76 6.04
C GLN A 103 -3.02 6.15 6.14
N ILE A 104 -2.98 6.92 5.05
CA ILE A 104 -3.59 8.25 5.00
C ILE A 104 -5.11 8.15 5.12
N GLU A 105 -5.72 7.18 4.42
CA GLU A 105 -7.16 6.89 4.52
C GLU A 105 -7.55 6.52 5.94
N GLY A 106 -6.89 5.52 6.54
CA GLY A 106 -7.17 5.08 7.91
C GLY A 106 -7.06 6.23 8.91
N LEU A 107 -6.04 7.09 8.74
CA LEU A 107 -5.89 8.31 9.55
C LEU A 107 -7.07 9.25 9.38
N TYR A 108 -7.41 9.67 8.15
CA TYR A 108 -8.48 10.65 7.95
C TYR A 108 -9.86 10.12 8.31
N ILE A 109 -10.12 8.83 8.15
CA ILE A 109 -11.35 8.20 8.63
C ILE A 109 -11.41 8.24 10.16
N LYS A 110 -10.31 7.90 10.85
CA LYS A 110 -10.25 7.96 12.31
C LYS A 110 -10.44 9.37 12.86
N GLU A 111 -9.95 10.38 12.16
CA GLU A 111 -10.11 11.80 12.52
C GLU A 111 -11.47 12.38 12.10
N SER A 112 -12.40 11.57 11.57
CA SER A 112 -13.71 12.01 11.06
C SER A 112 -13.62 13.07 9.95
N LEU A 113 -12.62 12.95 9.07
CA LEU A 113 -12.36 13.87 7.95
C LEU A 113 -12.48 13.16 6.58
N PRO A 114 -13.60 12.50 6.25
CA PRO A 114 -13.76 11.71 5.02
C PRO A 114 -13.59 12.56 3.74
N TYR A 115 -14.02 13.81 3.74
CA TYR A 115 -13.86 14.70 2.58
C TYR A 115 -12.40 15.02 2.25
N ARG A 116 -11.48 14.99 3.23
CA ARG A 116 -10.06 15.24 2.99
C ARG A 116 -9.42 14.08 2.24
N ILE A 117 -9.75 12.84 2.63
CA ILE A 117 -9.23 11.67 1.93
C ILE A 117 -9.82 11.53 0.52
N ILE A 118 -11.12 11.77 0.33
CA ILE A 118 -11.74 11.77 -1.00
C ILE A 118 -11.06 12.79 -1.92
N ARG A 119 -10.82 14.01 -1.42
CA ARG A 119 -10.11 15.05 -2.19
C ARG A 119 -8.68 14.62 -2.54
N LEU A 120 -7.99 13.97 -1.61
CA LEU A 120 -6.64 13.47 -1.85
C LEU A 120 -6.63 12.38 -2.92
N TYR A 121 -7.56 11.42 -2.87
CA TYR A 121 -7.74 10.39 -3.91
C TYR A 121 -7.94 11.06 -5.27
N LYS A 122 -8.96 11.91 -5.41
CA LYS A 122 -9.27 12.61 -6.67
C LYS A 122 -8.07 13.39 -7.22
N ARG A 123 -7.39 14.16 -6.36
CA ARG A 123 -6.20 14.92 -6.77
C ARG A 123 -5.10 14.00 -7.27
N THR A 124 -4.88 12.88 -6.60
CA THR A 124 -3.80 11.95 -6.92
C THR A 124 -4.11 11.16 -8.19
N ILE A 125 -5.37 10.77 -8.41
CA ILE A 125 -5.86 10.19 -9.67
C ILE A 125 -5.65 11.17 -10.83
N ASN A 126 -5.92 12.47 -10.64
CA ASN A 126 -5.67 13.47 -11.69
C ASN A 126 -4.18 13.56 -12.08
N PHE A 127 -3.26 13.27 -11.17
CA PHE A 127 -1.82 13.23 -11.47
C PHE A 127 -1.35 11.88 -12.04
N HIS A 128 -2.08 10.80 -11.74
CA HIS A 128 -1.79 9.43 -12.15
C HIS A 128 -3.06 8.77 -12.69
N PRO A 129 -3.54 9.20 -13.88
CA PRO A 129 -4.79 8.69 -14.45
C PRO A 129 -4.70 7.22 -14.87
N ASP A 130 -3.50 6.63 -14.91
CA ASP A 130 -3.24 5.23 -15.18
C ASP A 130 -3.32 4.32 -13.94
N ASP A 131 -3.41 4.89 -12.73
CA ASP A 131 -3.43 4.13 -11.48
C ASP A 131 -4.83 3.58 -11.16
N ARG A 132 -5.18 2.46 -11.82
CA ARG A 132 -6.45 1.74 -11.63
C ARG A 132 -6.65 1.21 -10.20
N ASN A 133 -5.56 0.89 -9.50
CA ASN A 133 -5.65 0.54 -8.08
C ASN A 133 -6.24 1.73 -7.31
N LEU A 134 -5.66 2.92 -7.47
CA LEU A 134 -6.12 4.11 -6.76
C LEU A 134 -7.60 4.43 -7.02
N MET A 135 -8.07 4.25 -8.26
CA MET A 135 -9.48 4.39 -8.63
C MET A 135 -10.37 3.33 -7.95
N THR A 136 -9.95 2.06 -7.96
CA THR A 136 -10.64 0.95 -7.30
C THR A 136 -10.76 1.18 -5.79
N PHE A 137 -9.69 1.65 -5.16
CA PHE A 137 -9.67 1.96 -3.73
C PHE A 137 -10.52 3.20 -3.38
N LEU A 138 -10.63 4.20 -4.27
CA LEU A 138 -11.58 5.29 -4.11
C LEU A 138 -13.04 4.80 -4.16
N ALA A 139 -13.39 3.94 -5.11
CA ALA A 139 -14.73 3.35 -5.17
C ALA A 139 -15.06 2.54 -3.91
N ARG A 140 -14.10 1.76 -3.40
CA ARG A 140 -14.22 1.04 -2.13
C ARG A 140 -14.42 1.99 -0.95
N LEU A 141 -13.71 3.12 -0.92
CA LEU A 141 -13.89 4.14 0.09
C LEU A 141 -15.30 4.74 0.03
N TYR A 142 -15.84 5.02 -1.16
CA TYR A 142 -17.22 5.49 -1.30
C TYR A 142 -18.23 4.49 -0.75
N LEU A 143 -18.08 3.20 -1.04
CA LEU A 143 -18.90 2.15 -0.43
C LEU A 143 -18.84 2.17 1.10
N LYS A 144 -17.63 2.27 1.66
CA LYS A 144 -17.41 2.35 3.12
C LYS A 144 -18.09 3.56 3.75
N LEU A 145 -18.26 4.64 2.99
CA LEU A 145 -18.89 5.89 3.42
C LEU A 145 -20.39 5.95 3.07
N GLU A 146 -20.98 4.86 2.59
CA GLU A 146 -22.37 4.78 2.09
C GLU A 146 -22.67 5.77 0.94
N MET A 147 -21.65 6.22 0.23
CA MET A 147 -21.74 7.05 -0.98
C MET A 147 -21.95 6.13 -2.20
N ILE A 148 -23.08 5.43 -2.21
CA ILE A 148 -23.32 4.30 -3.12
C ILE A 148 -23.38 4.74 -4.59
N ASP A 149 -24.00 5.88 -4.89
CA ASP A 149 -24.12 6.36 -6.27
C ASP A 149 -22.75 6.75 -6.85
N GLU A 150 -21.88 7.37 -6.05
CA GLU A 150 -20.51 7.68 -6.43
C GLU A 150 -19.68 6.41 -6.66
N ALA A 151 -19.82 5.40 -5.79
CA ALA A 151 -19.14 4.12 -5.97
C ALA A 151 -19.53 3.44 -7.30
N ILE A 152 -20.83 3.37 -7.61
CA ILE A 152 -21.34 2.83 -8.88
C ILE A 152 -20.74 3.60 -10.05
N LYS A 153 -20.80 4.94 -10.01
CA LYS A 153 -20.31 5.78 -11.10
C LYS A 153 -18.82 5.57 -11.38
N GLU A 154 -17.97 5.58 -10.35
CA GLU A 154 -16.53 5.37 -10.54
C GLU A 154 -16.22 3.98 -11.09
N LEU A 155 -16.90 2.94 -10.59
CA LEU A 155 -16.69 1.56 -11.06
C LEU A 155 -17.18 1.36 -12.50
N GLU A 156 -18.34 1.90 -12.86
CA GLU A 156 -18.84 1.85 -14.24
C GLU A 156 -17.88 2.56 -15.21
N MET A 157 -17.31 3.70 -14.83
CA MET A 157 -16.30 4.39 -15.66
C MET A 157 -15.03 3.54 -15.80
N LEU A 158 -14.51 3.01 -14.69
CA LEU A 158 -13.30 2.19 -14.65
C LEU A 158 -13.40 0.91 -15.49
N LEU A 159 -14.59 0.29 -15.50
CA LEU A 159 -14.91 -0.94 -16.21
C LEU A 159 -15.34 -0.74 -17.66
N LYS A 160 -15.56 0.52 -18.08
CA LYS A 160 -15.87 0.86 -19.47
C LYS A 160 -14.61 0.93 -20.33
N GLU A 161 -13.49 1.32 -19.73
CA GLU A 161 -12.22 1.54 -20.43
C GLU A 161 -11.41 0.27 -20.64
N ASP A 162 -11.58 -0.75 -19.80
CA ASP A 162 -10.85 -2.02 -19.86
C ASP A 162 -11.65 -3.15 -19.21
N GLU A 163 -11.26 -4.40 -19.49
CA GLU A 163 -11.80 -5.56 -18.79
C GLU A 163 -11.52 -5.47 -17.29
N GLY A 164 -12.57 -5.62 -16.50
CA GLY A 164 -12.51 -5.50 -15.07
C GLY A 164 -11.84 -6.66 -14.37
N THR A 165 -11.33 -6.39 -13.17
CA THR A 165 -10.87 -7.43 -12.28
C THR A 165 -12.04 -8.02 -11.50
N LYS A 166 -11.88 -9.26 -11.02
CA LYS A 166 -12.88 -9.89 -10.15
C LYS A 166 -13.24 -9.00 -8.97
N TYR A 167 -12.25 -8.33 -8.38
CA TYR A 167 -12.48 -7.43 -7.24
C TYR A 167 -13.34 -6.21 -7.61
N GLN A 168 -13.06 -5.56 -8.75
CA GLN A 168 -13.86 -4.43 -9.24
C GLN A 168 -15.31 -4.84 -9.50
N TYR A 169 -15.55 -6.00 -10.12
CA TYR A 169 -16.91 -6.51 -10.35
C TYR A 169 -17.62 -6.86 -9.05
N LEU A 170 -16.92 -7.38 -8.03
CA LEU A 170 -17.51 -7.62 -6.71
C LEU A 170 -17.91 -6.30 -6.02
N LEU A 171 -17.07 -5.26 -6.09
CA LEU A 171 -17.42 -3.94 -5.57
C LEU A 171 -18.65 -3.36 -6.31
N LEU A 172 -18.73 -3.52 -7.63
CA LEU A 172 -19.86 -3.03 -8.41
C LEU A 172 -21.14 -3.80 -8.07
N ALA A 173 -21.05 -5.12 -7.95
CA ALA A 173 -22.15 -5.98 -7.56
C ALA A 173 -22.69 -5.61 -6.16
N GLU A 174 -21.80 -5.38 -5.20
CA GLU A 174 -22.16 -4.92 -3.86
C GLU A 174 -22.81 -3.53 -3.91
N SER A 175 -22.27 -2.61 -4.70
CA SER A 175 -22.81 -1.26 -4.87
C SER A 175 -24.25 -1.30 -5.40
N TYR A 176 -24.50 -2.07 -6.46
CA TYR A 176 -25.86 -2.24 -6.98
C TYR A 176 -26.80 -2.94 -5.99
N ALA A 177 -26.33 -3.97 -5.28
CA ALA A 177 -27.14 -4.66 -4.28
C ALA A 177 -27.59 -3.71 -3.16
N ARG A 178 -26.68 -2.90 -2.63
CA ARG A 178 -26.98 -1.88 -1.61
C ARG A 178 -27.95 -0.81 -2.12
N ARG A 179 -27.96 -0.57 -3.43
CA ARG A 179 -28.91 0.35 -4.10
C ARG A 179 -30.25 -0.30 -4.48
N GLY A 180 -30.44 -1.59 -4.22
CA GLY A 180 -31.65 -2.35 -4.60
C GLY A 180 -31.72 -2.72 -6.09
N ARG A 181 -30.62 -2.54 -6.84
CA ARG A 181 -30.49 -2.85 -8.27
C ARG A 181 -30.04 -4.30 -8.45
N PHE A 182 -30.92 -5.24 -8.12
CA PHE A 182 -30.55 -6.66 -7.99
C PHE A 182 -30.19 -7.32 -9.33
N GLU A 183 -30.80 -6.91 -10.43
CA GLU A 183 -30.49 -7.46 -11.76
C GLU A 183 -29.07 -7.08 -12.20
N GLU A 184 -28.69 -5.80 -12.04
CA GLU A 184 -27.34 -5.33 -12.36
C GLU A 184 -26.30 -5.89 -11.40
N SER A 185 -26.68 -6.08 -10.13
CA SER A 185 -25.86 -6.78 -9.15
C SER A 185 -25.57 -8.23 -9.57
N ALA A 186 -26.60 -8.99 -9.93
CA ALA A 186 -26.45 -10.37 -10.40
C ALA A 186 -25.57 -10.47 -11.66
N LYS A 187 -25.74 -9.54 -12.60
CA LYS A 187 -24.87 -9.44 -13.79
C LYS A 187 -23.41 -9.18 -13.41
N SER A 188 -23.17 -8.27 -12.46
CA SER A 188 -21.82 -7.94 -11.98
C SER A 188 -21.18 -9.13 -11.25
N TYR A 189 -21.95 -9.87 -10.44
CA TYR A 189 -21.47 -11.12 -9.84
C TYR A 189 -21.11 -12.17 -10.89
N LYS A 190 -21.92 -12.31 -11.95
CA LYS A 190 -21.58 -13.20 -13.06
C LYS A 190 -20.26 -12.81 -13.70
N ASN A 191 -20.07 -11.53 -14.03
CA ASN A 191 -18.79 -11.04 -14.56
C ASN A 191 -17.63 -11.32 -13.60
N ALA A 192 -17.83 -11.19 -12.28
CA ALA A 192 -16.80 -11.53 -11.29
C ALA A 192 -16.44 -13.03 -11.26
N LEU A 193 -17.38 -13.92 -11.61
CA LEU A 193 -17.14 -15.36 -11.72
C LEU A 193 -16.43 -15.72 -13.03
N ASP A 194 -16.80 -15.05 -14.11
CA ASP A 194 -16.25 -15.25 -15.45
C ASP A 194 -14.87 -14.58 -15.61
N ALA A 195 -14.55 -13.60 -14.75
CA ALA A 195 -13.24 -12.94 -14.72
C ALA A 195 -12.12 -13.97 -14.45
N SER A 196 -11.28 -14.16 -15.46
CA SER A 196 -10.16 -15.13 -15.49
C SER A 196 -9.12 -14.92 -14.38
N HIS A 197 -9.06 -13.72 -13.80
CA HIS A 197 -8.11 -13.34 -12.77
C HIS A 197 -8.79 -13.26 -11.40
N PHE A 198 -8.58 -14.28 -10.56
CA PHE A 198 -8.73 -14.11 -9.12
C PHE A 198 -7.57 -13.21 -8.65
N THR A 199 -7.82 -11.91 -8.51
CA THR A 199 -6.86 -10.96 -7.91
C THR A 199 -7.29 -10.65 -6.48
N PRO A 200 -6.64 -11.28 -5.48
CA PRO A 200 -6.71 -10.83 -4.09
C PRO A 200 -6.27 -9.37 -4.01
N VAL A 201 -6.82 -8.61 -3.07
CA VAL A 201 -6.48 -7.18 -2.90
C VAL A 201 -4.97 -7.00 -2.73
N PHE A 202 -4.30 -7.93 -2.05
CA PHE A 202 -2.84 -7.96 -1.93
C PHE A 202 -2.28 -9.35 -2.19
N THR A 203 -1.18 -9.39 -2.95
CA THR A 203 -0.44 -10.61 -3.22
C THR A 203 1.04 -10.46 -2.91
N CYS A 204 1.66 -11.55 -2.47
CA CYS A 204 3.10 -11.62 -2.33
C CYS A 204 3.74 -11.82 -3.70
N ARG A 205 4.54 -10.86 -4.17
CA ARG A 205 5.25 -10.97 -5.46
C ARG A 205 6.20 -12.17 -5.59
N ILE A 206 6.62 -12.74 -4.46
CA ILE A 206 7.57 -13.87 -4.40
C ILE A 206 6.87 -15.23 -4.40
N CYS A 207 5.91 -15.45 -3.50
CA CYS A 207 5.28 -16.76 -3.30
C CYS A 207 3.79 -16.82 -3.68
N LYS A 208 3.24 -15.72 -4.20
CA LYS A 208 1.83 -15.57 -4.61
C LYS A 208 0.80 -15.79 -3.50
N PHE A 209 1.23 -15.79 -2.24
CA PHE A 209 0.31 -15.74 -1.10
C PHE A 209 -0.61 -14.52 -1.20
N ALA A 210 -1.88 -14.73 -0.90
CA ALA A 210 -2.99 -13.83 -1.15
C ALA A 210 -3.67 -13.42 0.17
N THR A 211 -4.06 -12.16 0.29
CA THR A 211 -4.80 -11.67 1.46
C THR A 211 -5.64 -10.43 1.12
N GLY A 212 -6.67 -10.16 1.93
CA GLY A 212 -7.52 -8.97 1.81
C GLY A 212 -6.90 -7.70 2.43
N GLU A 213 -5.90 -7.86 3.30
CA GLU A 213 -5.22 -6.76 4.00
C GLU A 213 -3.75 -6.70 3.62
N TRP A 214 -3.19 -5.49 3.59
CA TRP A 214 -1.77 -5.32 3.32
C TRP A 214 -0.95 -5.75 4.55
N LEU A 215 0.08 -6.56 4.32
CA LEU A 215 0.98 -7.04 5.36
C LEU A 215 2.41 -6.55 5.08
N ASP A 216 3.11 -6.13 6.12
CA ASP A 216 4.52 -5.73 6.02
C ASP A 216 5.45 -6.92 5.75
N ARG A 217 5.05 -8.11 6.19
CA ARG A 217 5.75 -9.39 6.04
C ARG A 217 4.79 -10.47 5.55
N CYS A 218 5.17 -11.17 4.48
CA CYS A 218 4.38 -12.28 3.97
C CYS A 218 4.39 -13.46 4.97
N PRO A 219 3.23 -13.99 5.40
CA PRO A 219 3.19 -15.10 6.36
C PRO A 219 3.68 -16.44 5.76
N ASN A 220 3.58 -16.61 4.44
CA ASN A 220 3.99 -17.83 3.75
C ASN A 220 5.52 -17.90 3.55
N CYS A 221 6.10 -16.95 2.81
CA CYS A 221 7.54 -16.95 2.53
C CYS A 221 8.39 -16.20 3.58
N ARG A 222 7.75 -15.52 4.54
CA ARG A 222 8.38 -14.78 5.65
C ARG A 222 9.26 -13.61 5.24
N LEU A 223 9.19 -13.17 3.98
CA LEU A 223 9.91 -12.01 3.45
C LEU A 223 9.12 -10.72 3.67
N TRP A 224 9.84 -9.64 3.98
CA TRP A 224 9.30 -8.29 4.12
C TRP A 224 9.23 -7.57 2.78
N ASN A 225 8.40 -6.53 2.73
CA ASN A 225 8.30 -5.65 1.56
C ASN A 225 7.98 -6.44 0.28
N THR A 226 7.08 -7.42 0.34
CA THR A 226 6.71 -8.27 -0.81
C THR A 226 5.23 -8.19 -1.18
N MET A 227 4.42 -7.50 -0.38
CA MET A 227 2.97 -7.44 -0.55
C MET A 227 2.58 -6.22 -1.38
N ASP A 228 1.97 -6.46 -2.53
CA ASP A 228 1.56 -5.43 -3.47
C ASP A 228 0.10 -5.69 -3.92
N ALA A 229 -0.62 -4.61 -4.22
CA ALA A 229 -1.90 -4.69 -4.93
C ALA A 229 -1.58 -4.62 -6.43
N GLU A 230 -1.30 -5.77 -7.04
CA GLU A 230 -1.04 -5.85 -8.47
C GLU A 230 -2.33 -6.23 -9.22
N GLY A 231 -2.65 -5.46 -10.26
CA GLY A 231 -3.73 -5.75 -11.19
C GLY A 231 -5.11 -5.73 -10.54
N LEU A 232 -5.45 -4.67 -9.80
CA LEU A 232 -6.86 -4.36 -9.48
C LEU A 232 -7.47 -3.46 -10.52
#